data_AF-A0A7X7Y2W8-F1
#
_entry.id   AF-A0A7X7Y2W8-F1
#
_cell.length_a   1.000
_cell.length_b   1.000
_cell.length_c   1.000
_cell.angle_alpha   90.00
_cell.angle_beta   90.00
_cell.angle_gamma   90.00
#
_symmetry.space_group_name_H-M   'P 1'
#
loop_
_entity.id
_entity.type
_entity.pdbx_description
1 polymer ?
#
loop_
_entity_poly.entity_id
_entity_poly.type
_entity_poly.pdbx_seq_one_letter_code
_entity_poly.pdbx_strand_id
1 'polypeptide(L)'
;MRLEEAKIKLQPMLNCRLGELVTPEQMTDIIRAKGRTGQIIESLLGLDSTNGNLDFVDGELKTNKCDSSGNPLETMFITQISSRIDELLEKKDFYETLLYEKIRNLLYVPICKEGDPEDWIILPFVHVDLRKSEYTNIRLQIEKDYYYICELLKKHIETSTDGFIHTSSGELIQIRSKDSKPYTPIYSKLYKRNVSNKNHAFYFKKDFMRYINSDRY
;
A
#
# COMPACT_ATOMS: atom_id res chain seq x y z
N MET A 1 -10.36 15.06 6.80
CA MET A 1 -9.58 14.86 8.04
C MET A 1 -8.09 14.95 7.74
N ARG A 2 -7.29 15.53 8.65
CA ARG A 2 -5.82 15.49 8.60
C ARG A 2 -5.27 14.25 9.32
N LEU A 3 -4.09 13.80 8.94
CA LEU A 3 -3.46 12.60 9.51
C LEU A 3 -3.29 12.70 11.04
N GLU A 4 -2.93 13.86 11.58
CA GLU A 4 -2.79 14.06 13.02
C GLU A 4 -4.12 13.93 13.79
N GLU A 5 -5.23 14.34 13.19
CA GLU A 5 -6.57 14.15 13.76
C GLU A 5 -6.92 12.66 13.82
N ALA A 6 -6.56 11.91 12.77
CA ALA A 6 -6.74 10.46 12.73
C ALA A 6 -5.93 9.74 13.81
N LYS A 7 -4.69 10.18 14.08
CA LYS A 7 -3.87 9.63 15.17
C LYS A 7 -4.56 9.76 16.52
N ILE A 8 -5.14 10.93 16.82
CA ILE A 8 -5.88 11.16 18.07
C ILE A 8 -7.10 10.23 18.16
N LYS A 9 -7.85 10.07 17.06
CA LYS A 9 -9.01 9.17 17.01
C LYS A 9 -8.65 7.68 17.13
N LEU A 10 -7.48 7.26 16.61
CA LEU A 10 -7.01 5.87 16.72
C LEU A 10 -6.56 5.49 18.13
N GLN A 11 -6.00 6.42 18.91
CA GLN A 11 -5.45 6.13 20.25
C GLN A 11 -6.37 5.27 21.15
N PRO A 12 -7.66 5.61 21.35
CA PRO A 12 -8.53 4.82 22.21
C PRO A 12 -8.90 3.44 21.65
N MET A 13 -8.58 3.15 20.38
CA MET A 13 -8.88 1.87 19.71
C MET A 13 -7.69 0.91 19.72
N LEU A 14 -6.50 1.40 20.12
CA LEU A 14 -5.29 0.58 20.13
C LEU A 14 -5.40 -0.54 21.16
N ASN A 15 -4.96 -1.72 20.77
CA ASN A 15 -5.02 -2.97 21.52
C ASN A 15 -6.44 -3.46 21.87
N CYS A 16 -7.48 -2.84 21.30
CA CYS A 16 -8.84 -3.32 21.39
C CYS A 16 -9.10 -4.42 20.36
N ARG A 17 -10.00 -5.34 20.73
CA ARG A 17 -10.53 -6.35 19.81
C ARG A 17 -11.53 -5.70 18.85
N LEU A 18 -11.56 -6.17 17.61
CA LEU A 18 -12.45 -5.60 16.61
C LEU A 18 -13.93 -5.74 17.01
N GLY A 19 -14.30 -6.85 17.64
CA GLY A 19 -15.66 -7.08 18.15
C GLY A 19 -16.10 -6.12 19.27
N GLU A 20 -15.18 -5.41 19.91
CA GLU A 20 -15.48 -4.36 20.89
C GLU A 20 -15.75 -3.00 20.22
N LEU A 21 -15.30 -2.83 18.98
CA LEU A 21 -15.32 -1.56 18.25
C LEU A 21 -16.42 -1.50 17.19
N VAL A 22 -16.84 -2.64 16.64
CA VAL A 22 -17.81 -2.71 15.55
C VAL A 22 -18.87 -3.78 15.76
N THR A 23 -20.02 -3.60 15.13
CA THR A 23 -21.11 -4.57 15.18
C THR A 23 -20.85 -5.78 14.25
N PRO A 24 -21.52 -6.93 14.49
CA PRO A 24 -21.45 -8.07 13.59
C PRO A 24 -21.80 -7.74 12.13
N GLU A 25 -22.77 -6.84 11.90
CA GLU A 25 -23.17 -6.40 10.57
C GLU A 25 -22.02 -5.67 9.86
N GLN A 26 -21.26 -4.84 10.57
CA GLN A 26 -20.11 -4.15 10.01
C GLN A 26 -18.99 -5.13 9.61
N MET A 27 -18.86 -6.25 10.32
CA MET A 27 -17.90 -7.33 10.04
C MET A 27 -18.35 -8.30 8.94
N THR A 28 -19.53 -8.11 8.34
CA THR A 28 -20.00 -8.94 7.22
C THR A 28 -18.94 -9.04 6.12
N ASP A 29 -18.71 -10.26 5.62
CA ASP A 29 -17.74 -10.60 4.58
C ASP A 29 -16.28 -10.22 4.87
N ILE A 30 -15.89 -9.86 6.10
CA ILE A 30 -14.54 -9.37 6.41
C ILE A 30 -13.41 -10.35 6.05
N ILE A 31 -13.69 -11.66 6.07
CA ILE A 31 -12.75 -12.71 5.65
C ILE A 31 -12.68 -12.82 4.11
N ARG A 32 -13.83 -12.71 3.42
CA ARG A 32 -13.95 -12.92 1.97
C ARG A 32 -13.54 -11.68 1.17
N ALA A 33 -13.92 -10.50 1.64
CA ALA A 33 -13.71 -9.22 0.99
C ALA A 33 -12.32 -8.66 1.33
N LYS A 34 -11.36 -8.88 0.43
CA LYS A 34 -10.02 -8.28 0.53
C LYS A 34 -10.13 -6.75 0.60
N GLY A 35 -9.69 -6.17 1.70
CA GLY A 35 -9.76 -4.73 1.96
C GLY A 35 -10.87 -4.30 2.94
N ARG A 36 -11.78 -5.20 3.33
CA ARG A 36 -12.88 -4.86 4.26
C ARG A 36 -12.38 -4.36 5.62
N THR A 37 -11.29 -4.92 6.14
CA THR A 37 -10.67 -4.41 7.37
C THR A 37 -10.22 -2.97 7.23
N GLY A 38 -9.64 -2.59 6.08
CA GLY A 38 -9.24 -1.19 5.82
C GLY A 38 -10.45 -0.25 5.86
N GLN A 39 -11.53 -0.62 5.19
CA GLN A 39 -12.79 0.14 5.18
C GLN A 39 -13.40 0.28 6.58
N ILE A 40 -13.29 -0.76 7.42
CA ILE A 40 -13.74 -0.68 8.81
C ILE A 40 -12.91 0.35 9.58
N ILE A 41 -11.58 0.36 9.43
CA ILE A 41 -10.73 1.37 10.09
C ILE A 41 -11.05 2.78 9.58
N GLU A 42 -11.25 2.94 8.26
CA GLU A 42 -11.69 4.22 7.66
C GLU A 42 -13.01 4.69 8.30
N SER A 43 -13.99 3.78 8.43
CA SER A 43 -15.29 4.07 9.03
C SER A 43 -15.19 4.42 10.51
N LEU A 44 -14.36 3.71 11.29
CA LEU A 44 -14.12 4.01 12.70
C LEU A 44 -13.49 5.40 12.89
N LEU A 45 -12.66 5.83 11.94
CA LEU A 45 -12.11 7.18 11.94
C LEU A 45 -13.14 8.23 11.51
N GLY A 46 -14.21 7.83 10.84
CA GLY A 46 -15.15 8.75 10.21
C GLY A 46 -14.53 9.42 8.98
N LEU A 47 -13.74 8.66 8.21
CA LEU A 47 -13.32 9.08 6.88
C LEU A 47 -14.50 8.86 5.93
N ASP A 48 -14.85 9.91 5.18
CA ASP A 48 -15.81 9.80 4.10
C ASP A 48 -15.19 8.99 2.96
N SER A 49 -16.02 8.22 2.26
CA SER A 49 -15.65 7.55 1.01
C SER A 49 -15.42 8.60 -0.09
N THR A 50 -14.28 9.29 -0.05
CA THR A 50 -13.97 10.34 -1.04
C THR A 50 -13.30 9.71 -2.27
N ASN A 51 -13.57 10.28 -3.45
CA ASN A 51 -12.83 9.96 -4.69
C ASN A 51 -11.44 10.61 -4.71
N GLY A 52 -10.87 10.95 -3.54
CA GLY A 52 -9.59 11.63 -3.42
C GLY A 52 -8.42 10.71 -3.76
N ASN A 53 -7.30 11.32 -4.17
CA ASN A 53 -6.04 10.59 -4.34
C ASN A 53 -5.43 10.15 -3.00
N LEU A 54 -5.91 10.64 -1.86
CA LEU A 54 -5.39 10.37 -0.51
C LEU A 54 -6.55 10.15 0.47
N ASP A 55 -6.33 9.30 1.48
CA ASP A 55 -7.34 9.05 2.53
C ASP A 55 -7.49 10.23 3.50
N PHE A 56 -6.38 10.94 3.75
CA PHE A 56 -6.34 12.19 4.51
C PHE A 56 -6.06 13.37 3.58
N VAL A 57 -6.35 14.58 4.05
CA VAL A 57 -6.02 15.82 3.31
C VAL A 57 -4.52 15.93 3.03
N ASP A 58 -3.69 15.38 3.92
CA ASP A 58 -2.24 15.52 3.88
C ASP A 58 -1.48 14.18 3.92
N GLY A 59 -2.14 13.03 3.81
CA GLY A 59 -1.49 11.73 3.88
C GLY A 59 -2.39 10.55 3.56
N GLU A 60 -1.85 9.35 3.72
CA GLU A 60 -2.51 8.09 3.38
C GLU A 60 -2.66 7.20 4.62
N LEU A 61 -3.75 6.45 4.71
CA LEU A 61 -3.96 5.39 5.69
C LEU A 61 -3.61 4.05 5.05
N LYS A 62 -2.78 3.24 5.70
CA LYS A 62 -2.59 1.85 5.29
C LYS A 62 -2.73 0.89 6.45
N THR A 63 -3.50 -0.16 6.21
CA THR A 63 -3.61 -1.31 7.11
C THR A 63 -2.88 -2.52 6.51
N ASN A 64 -2.37 -3.39 7.36
CA ASN A 64 -1.74 -4.65 6.92
C ASN A 64 -1.98 -5.76 7.94
N LYS A 65 -2.16 -6.98 7.45
CA LYS A 65 -2.22 -8.17 8.29
C LYS A 65 -0.85 -8.44 8.93
N CYS A 66 -0.82 -8.59 10.25
CA CYS A 66 0.35 -9.01 11.02
C CYS A 66 0.01 -10.12 12.03
N ASP A 67 1.05 -10.69 12.64
CA ASP A 67 0.94 -11.57 13.81
C ASP A 67 0.83 -10.76 15.11
N SER A 68 0.68 -11.45 16.24
CA SER A 68 0.59 -10.83 17.58
C SER A 68 1.85 -10.05 17.99
N SER A 69 2.98 -10.27 17.35
CA SER A 69 4.22 -9.51 17.56
C SER A 69 4.34 -8.30 16.62
N GLY A 70 3.34 -8.05 15.77
CA GLY A 70 3.36 -6.97 14.78
C GLY A 70 4.22 -7.29 13.54
N ASN A 71 4.63 -8.54 13.34
CA ASN A 71 5.35 -8.92 12.12
C ASN A 71 4.38 -8.98 10.94
N PRO A 72 4.67 -8.30 9.82
CA PRO A 72 3.80 -8.30 8.65
C PRO A 72 3.73 -9.69 8.03
N LEU A 73 2.52 -10.16 7.73
CA LEU A 73 2.27 -11.46 7.10
C LEU A 73 2.11 -11.35 5.59
N GLU A 74 1.81 -10.17 5.07
CA GLU A 74 1.59 -9.90 3.64
C GLU A 74 2.25 -8.60 3.17
N THR A 75 2.43 -8.47 1.86
CA THR A 75 2.82 -7.19 1.24
C THR A 75 1.67 -6.19 1.29
N MET A 76 1.97 -4.90 1.45
CA MET A 76 0.95 -3.86 1.59
C MET A 76 0.74 -3.10 0.28
N PHE A 77 -0.50 -3.05 -0.21
CA PHE A 77 -0.84 -2.35 -1.45
C PHE A 77 -0.61 -0.84 -1.35
N ILE A 78 -0.09 -0.24 -2.43
CA ILE A 78 0.11 1.22 -2.52
C ILE A 78 -0.85 1.84 -3.53
N THR A 79 -0.62 1.57 -4.82
CA THR A 79 -1.39 2.14 -5.94
C THR A 79 -1.27 1.29 -7.20
N GLN A 80 -2.29 1.28 -8.05
CA GLN A 80 -2.27 0.60 -9.36
C GLN A 80 -1.47 1.41 -10.39
N ILE A 81 -0.92 0.72 -11.40
CA ILE A 81 -0.06 1.36 -12.41
C ILE A 81 -0.72 1.51 -13.78
N SER A 82 -1.92 0.94 -14.01
CA SER A 82 -2.52 0.87 -15.35
C SER A 82 -2.67 2.23 -16.03
N SER A 83 -3.11 3.25 -15.31
CA SER A 83 -3.29 4.61 -15.83
C SER A 83 -2.00 5.46 -15.87
N ARG A 84 -0.87 4.88 -15.45
CA ARG A 84 0.42 5.56 -15.27
C ARG A 84 1.61 4.76 -15.80
N ILE A 85 1.35 3.71 -16.59
CA ILE A 85 2.43 2.83 -17.08
C ILE A 85 3.46 3.59 -17.90
N ASP A 86 3.02 4.54 -18.74
CA ASP A 86 3.94 5.32 -19.57
C ASP A 86 4.84 6.23 -18.71
N GLU A 87 4.34 6.78 -17.59
CA GLU A 87 5.18 7.54 -16.64
C GLU A 87 6.32 6.69 -16.06
N LEU A 88 6.06 5.41 -15.80
CA LEU A 88 7.10 4.48 -15.32
C LEU A 88 8.11 4.17 -16.41
N LEU A 89 7.65 3.97 -17.65
CA LEU A 89 8.52 3.64 -18.79
C LEU A 89 9.39 4.82 -19.23
N GLU A 90 8.90 6.04 -19.00
CA GLU A 90 9.63 7.29 -19.19
C GLU A 90 10.50 7.68 -17.99
N LYS A 91 10.45 6.92 -16.88
CA LYS A 91 11.15 7.20 -15.61
C LYS A 91 10.86 8.60 -15.08
N LYS A 92 9.58 8.95 -14.98
CA LYS A 92 9.13 10.20 -14.33
C LYS A 92 9.87 10.42 -13.02
N ASP A 93 10.16 11.68 -12.67
CA ASP A 93 10.79 12.01 -11.40
C ASP A 93 10.01 11.38 -10.24
N PHE A 94 10.69 10.61 -9.40
CA PHE A 94 10.10 9.92 -8.25
C PHE A 94 9.24 10.87 -7.41
N TYR A 95 9.73 12.09 -7.15
CA TYR A 95 9.06 13.08 -6.31
C TYR A 95 7.78 13.67 -6.92
N GLU A 96 7.58 13.49 -8.23
CA GLU A 96 6.41 13.95 -8.98
C GLU A 96 5.41 12.82 -9.27
N THR A 97 5.65 11.61 -8.76
CA THR A 97 4.80 10.44 -8.99
C THR A 97 3.64 10.36 -8.00
N LEU A 98 2.53 9.74 -8.43
CA LEU A 98 1.45 9.34 -7.52
C LEU A 98 1.94 8.34 -6.47
N LEU A 99 2.95 7.52 -6.80
CA LEU A 99 3.59 6.64 -5.84
C LEU A 99 4.14 7.45 -4.66
N TYR A 100 4.96 8.47 -4.92
CA TYR A 100 5.51 9.32 -3.87
C TYR A 100 4.41 10.10 -3.12
N GLU A 101 3.43 10.65 -3.84
CA GLU A 101 2.28 11.31 -3.21
C GLU A 101 1.57 10.41 -2.19
N LYS A 102 1.35 9.14 -2.53
CA LYS A 102 0.71 8.13 -1.68
C LYS A 102 1.53 7.71 -0.45
N ILE A 103 2.85 7.88 -0.47
CA ILE A 103 3.73 7.32 0.59
C ILE A 103 4.49 8.39 1.38
N ARG A 104 4.49 9.65 0.93
CA ARG A 104 5.28 10.72 1.56
C ARG A 104 4.85 11.03 2.99
N ASN A 105 3.59 10.82 3.34
CA ASN A 105 3.04 11.00 4.68
C ASN A 105 2.01 9.90 4.94
N LEU A 106 2.41 8.88 5.68
CA LEU A 106 1.72 7.60 5.80
C LEU A 106 1.41 7.30 7.27
N LEU A 107 0.16 6.94 7.54
CA LEU A 107 -0.26 6.35 8.81
C LEU A 107 -0.44 4.84 8.61
N TYR A 108 0.52 4.07 9.09
CA TYR A 108 0.51 2.61 9.03
C TYR A 108 -0.15 2.04 10.29
N VAL A 109 -1.20 1.25 10.13
CA VAL A 109 -1.97 0.63 11.22
C VAL A 109 -1.91 -0.90 11.08
N PRO A 110 -1.02 -1.59 11.83
CA PRO A 110 -0.95 -3.04 11.82
C PRO A 110 -2.20 -3.64 12.47
N ILE A 111 -2.76 -4.69 11.85
CA ILE A 111 -3.92 -5.43 12.40
C ILE A 111 -3.48 -6.88 12.63
N CYS A 112 -3.47 -7.29 13.90
CA CYS A 112 -3.24 -8.68 14.26
C CYS A 112 -4.47 -9.48 13.85
N LYS A 113 -4.28 -10.45 12.95
CA LYS A 113 -5.37 -11.32 12.46
C LYS A 113 -5.11 -12.78 12.84
N GLU A 114 -4.95 -13.00 14.14
CA GLU A 114 -4.93 -14.32 14.77
C GLU A 114 -6.30 -14.59 15.39
N GLY A 115 -6.84 -15.79 15.20
CA GLY A 115 -8.20 -16.13 15.64
C GLY A 115 -9.31 -15.61 14.72
N ASP A 116 -10.52 -15.59 15.28
CA ASP A 116 -11.73 -15.16 14.58
C ASP A 116 -11.77 -13.62 14.41
N PRO A 117 -12.51 -13.08 13.42
CA PRO A 117 -12.49 -11.65 13.12
C PRO A 117 -12.78 -10.71 14.29
N GLU A 118 -13.63 -11.12 15.21
CA GLU A 118 -13.95 -10.39 16.43
C GLU A 118 -12.74 -10.25 17.37
N ASP A 119 -11.81 -11.20 17.35
CA ASP A 119 -10.61 -11.22 18.18
C ASP A 119 -9.42 -10.48 17.54
N TRP A 120 -9.56 -10.02 16.30
CA TRP A 120 -8.50 -9.27 15.64
C TRP A 120 -8.21 -7.96 16.37
N ILE A 121 -6.93 -7.63 16.53
CA ILE A 121 -6.48 -6.53 17.38
C ILE A 121 -5.88 -5.42 16.52
N ILE A 122 -6.28 -4.17 16.77
CA ILE A 122 -5.62 -2.99 16.19
C ILE A 122 -4.34 -2.73 16.99
N LEU A 123 -3.18 -2.95 16.38
CA LEU A 123 -1.89 -2.72 17.04
C LEU A 123 -1.45 -1.25 16.96
N PRO A 124 -0.48 -0.81 17.80
CA PRO A 124 0.03 0.55 17.76
C PRO A 124 0.48 0.99 16.36
N PHE A 125 -0.14 2.04 15.83
CA PHE A 125 0.15 2.58 14.50
C PHE A 125 1.56 3.18 14.42
N VAL A 126 2.15 3.27 13.22
CA VAL A 126 3.39 4.01 12.92
C VAL A 126 3.08 5.17 11.98
N HIS A 127 3.60 6.35 12.28
CA HIS A 127 3.51 7.52 11.38
C HIS A 127 4.84 7.68 10.67
N VAL A 128 4.84 7.55 9.35
CA VAL A 128 6.02 7.71 8.49
C VAL A 128 5.87 8.97 7.66
N ASP A 129 6.79 9.93 7.80
CA ASP A 129 6.84 11.14 6.99
C ASP A 129 8.18 11.24 6.26
N LEU A 130 8.22 10.79 5.01
CA LEU A 130 9.46 10.69 4.22
C LEU A 130 10.15 12.04 3.98
N ARG A 131 9.48 13.16 4.28
CA ARG A 131 10.06 14.51 4.19
C ARG A 131 10.98 14.81 5.38
N LYS A 132 10.84 14.09 6.49
CA LYS A 132 11.66 14.27 7.69
C LYS A 132 13.01 13.58 7.55
N SER A 133 14.02 14.15 8.21
CA SER A 133 15.40 13.67 8.16
C SER A 133 15.56 12.22 8.66
N GLU A 134 14.81 11.84 9.70
CA GLU A 134 14.81 10.49 10.28
C GLU A 134 14.44 9.39 9.27
N TYR A 135 13.64 9.71 8.25
CA TYR A 135 13.24 8.78 7.20
C TYR A 135 14.06 8.89 5.90
N THR A 136 15.19 9.61 5.92
CA THR A 136 16.02 9.84 4.73
C THR A 136 16.50 8.54 4.09
N ASN A 137 16.98 7.58 4.90
CA ASN A 137 17.49 6.31 4.39
C ASN A 137 16.39 5.50 3.69
N ILE A 138 15.21 5.42 4.30
CA ILE A 138 14.04 4.76 3.70
C ILE A 138 13.65 5.44 2.39
N ARG A 139 13.56 6.79 2.40
CA ARG A 139 13.18 7.56 1.21
C ARG A 139 14.14 7.32 0.05
N LEU A 140 15.45 7.39 0.30
CA LEU A 140 16.47 7.14 -0.73
C LEU A 140 16.44 5.71 -1.24
N GLN A 141 16.17 4.72 -0.37
CA GLN A 141 16.05 3.34 -0.81
C GLN A 141 14.79 3.09 -1.66
N ILE A 142 13.65 3.69 -1.30
CA ILE A 142 12.42 3.59 -2.11
C ILE A 142 12.59 4.28 -3.47
N GLU A 143 13.25 5.44 -3.50
CA GLU A 143 13.59 6.14 -4.75
C GLU A 143 14.47 5.26 -5.66
N LYS A 144 15.51 4.64 -5.09
CA LYS A 144 16.37 3.69 -5.80
C LYS A 144 15.57 2.49 -6.34
N ASP A 145 14.71 1.90 -5.51
CA ASP A 145 13.85 0.80 -5.93
C ASP A 145 12.90 1.20 -7.07
N TYR A 146 12.33 2.40 -7.01
CA TYR A 146 11.45 2.93 -8.04
C TYR A 146 12.14 2.96 -9.41
N TYR A 147 13.32 3.57 -9.50
CA TYR A 147 14.06 3.64 -10.76
C TYR A 147 14.53 2.27 -11.24
N TYR A 148 14.97 1.40 -10.32
CA TYR A 148 15.33 0.03 -10.65
C TYR A 148 14.15 -0.76 -11.22
N ILE A 149 12.97 -0.62 -10.62
CA ILE A 149 11.73 -1.23 -11.11
C ILE A 149 11.38 -0.70 -12.50
N CYS A 150 11.49 0.61 -12.75
CA CYS A 150 11.24 1.18 -14.09
C CYS A 150 12.12 0.53 -15.16
N GLU A 151 13.41 0.31 -14.86
CA GLU A 151 14.33 -0.40 -15.77
C GLU A 151 13.93 -1.84 -16.02
N LEU A 152 13.52 -2.56 -14.98
CA LEU A 152 13.04 -3.94 -15.13
C LEU A 152 11.79 -4.01 -16.01
N LEU A 153 10.82 -3.11 -15.83
CA LEU A 153 9.61 -3.09 -16.65
C LEU A 153 9.95 -2.88 -18.13
N LYS A 154 10.83 -1.91 -18.43
CA LYS A 154 11.26 -1.62 -19.80
C LYS A 154 11.97 -2.82 -20.41
N LYS A 155 12.92 -3.40 -19.67
CA LYS A 155 13.62 -4.63 -20.08
C LYS A 155 12.64 -5.78 -20.38
N HIS A 156 11.64 -5.99 -19.52
CA HIS A 156 10.62 -7.02 -19.77
C HIS A 156 9.90 -6.80 -21.10
N ILE A 157 9.44 -5.58 -21.38
CA ILE A 157 8.73 -5.25 -22.63
C ILE A 157 9.60 -5.50 -23.86
N GLU A 158 10.91 -5.23 -23.76
CA GLU A 158 11.85 -5.25 -24.88
C GLU A 158 12.48 -6.62 -25.12
N THR A 159 12.64 -7.45 -24.08
CA THR A 159 13.40 -8.70 -24.18
C THR A 159 12.61 -9.97 -23.87
N SER A 160 11.42 -9.87 -23.27
CA SER A 160 10.61 -11.05 -22.99
C SER A 160 9.93 -11.57 -24.27
N THR A 161 9.68 -12.88 -24.32
CA THR A 161 9.03 -13.53 -25.48
C THR A 161 7.58 -13.11 -25.66
N ASP A 162 6.88 -12.76 -24.58
CA ASP A 162 5.50 -12.25 -24.63
C ASP A 162 5.42 -10.72 -24.76
N GLY A 163 6.56 -10.04 -24.59
CA GLY A 163 6.64 -8.59 -24.61
C GLY A 163 5.87 -7.91 -23.47
N PHE A 164 5.53 -8.62 -22.39
CA PHE A 164 4.78 -8.09 -21.27
C PHE A 164 5.65 -7.75 -20.07
N ILE A 165 5.18 -6.83 -19.24
CA ILE A 165 5.76 -6.59 -17.92
C ILE A 165 5.49 -7.78 -17.00
N HIS A 166 6.49 -8.08 -16.17
CA HIS A 166 6.41 -9.10 -15.13
C HIS A 166 6.67 -8.49 -13.76
N THR A 167 6.51 -9.30 -12.71
CA THR A 167 6.80 -8.87 -11.33
C THR A 167 8.23 -8.33 -11.25
N SER A 168 8.37 -7.10 -10.77
CA SER A 168 9.64 -6.37 -10.69
C SER A 168 9.81 -5.89 -9.25
N SER A 169 10.89 -6.31 -8.59
CA SER A 169 11.05 -6.11 -7.14
C SER A 169 12.35 -5.37 -6.82
N GLY A 170 12.23 -4.32 -6.02
CA GLY A 170 13.33 -3.71 -5.30
C GLY A 170 13.47 -4.29 -3.88
N GLU A 171 14.11 -3.54 -3.01
CA GLU A 171 14.38 -3.89 -1.62
C GLU A 171 13.16 -3.71 -0.70
N LEU A 172 12.49 -2.57 -0.78
CA LEU A 172 11.37 -2.14 0.05
C LEU A 172 10.05 -2.07 -0.72
N ILE A 173 10.07 -1.83 -2.04
CA ILE A 173 8.86 -1.85 -2.89
C ILE A 173 8.97 -2.84 -4.06
N GLN A 174 7.82 -3.21 -4.62
CA GLN A 174 7.72 -4.05 -5.81
C GLN A 174 6.48 -3.71 -6.64
N ILE A 175 6.51 -4.04 -7.93
CA ILE A 175 5.34 -4.14 -8.78
C ILE A 175 5.01 -5.62 -8.99
N ARG A 176 3.75 -6.00 -8.78
CA ARG A 176 3.22 -7.34 -9.04
C ARG A 176 1.80 -7.26 -9.57
N SER A 177 1.31 -8.36 -10.13
CA SER A 177 -0.06 -8.42 -10.64
C SER A 177 -1.08 -8.22 -9.51
N LYS A 178 -2.08 -7.37 -9.77
CA LYS A 178 -3.19 -7.03 -8.88
C LYS A 178 -4.47 -6.96 -9.69
N ASP A 179 -5.00 -8.14 -9.99
CA ASP A 179 -6.14 -8.28 -10.88
C ASP A 179 -6.92 -9.56 -10.57
N SER A 180 -8.17 -9.62 -11.03
CA SER A 180 -9.05 -10.79 -10.96
C SER A 180 -9.68 -11.01 -12.33
N LYS A 181 -10.15 -12.23 -12.60
CA LYS A 181 -10.85 -12.48 -13.87
C LYS A 181 -12.21 -11.73 -13.88
N PRO A 182 -12.62 -11.12 -15.02
CA PRO A 182 -11.87 -10.98 -16.27
C PRO A 182 -10.70 -9.99 -16.11
N TYR A 183 -9.52 -10.37 -16.63
CA TYR A 183 -8.32 -9.55 -16.47
C TYR A 183 -8.41 -8.25 -17.27
N THR A 184 -7.80 -7.20 -16.72
CA THR A 184 -7.72 -5.86 -17.30
C THR A 184 -6.32 -5.64 -17.87
N PRO A 185 -6.13 -5.61 -19.20
CA PRO A 185 -4.82 -5.36 -19.79
C PRO A 185 -4.35 -3.94 -19.53
N ILE A 186 -3.04 -3.72 -19.69
CA ILE A 186 -2.42 -2.38 -19.59
C ILE A 186 -1.91 -2.00 -20.97
N TYR A 187 -2.49 -0.93 -21.54
CA TYR A 187 -2.05 -0.34 -22.80
C TYR A 187 -1.01 0.74 -22.55
N SER A 188 0.12 0.67 -23.26
CA SER A 188 1.13 1.74 -23.28
C SER A 188 1.00 2.56 -24.55
N LYS A 189 0.89 3.88 -24.42
CA LYS A 189 0.91 4.80 -25.58
C LYS A 189 2.30 4.88 -26.19
N LEU A 190 3.35 4.76 -25.36
CA LEU A 190 4.74 4.76 -25.80
C LEU A 190 5.04 3.59 -26.76
N TYR A 191 4.62 2.37 -26.39
CA TYR A 191 4.83 1.16 -27.20
C TYR A 191 3.68 0.88 -28.19
N LYS A 192 2.60 1.65 -28.15
CA LYS A 192 1.40 1.52 -29.00
C LYS A 192 0.75 0.13 -28.97
N ARG A 193 0.88 -0.58 -27.84
CA ARG A 193 0.33 -1.93 -27.64
C ARG A 193 0.02 -2.20 -26.18
N ASN A 194 -0.67 -3.30 -25.92
CA ASN A 194 -0.74 -3.85 -24.56
C ASN A 194 0.65 -4.33 -24.13
N VAL A 195 1.11 -3.82 -22.99
CA VAL A 195 2.36 -4.21 -22.33
C VAL A 195 2.09 -5.10 -21.12
N SER A 196 0.83 -5.43 -20.87
CA SER A 196 0.41 -6.47 -19.94
C SER A 196 -0.97 -6.98 -20.33
N ASN A 197 -1.24 -8.26 -20.05
CA ASN A 197 -2.58 -8.85 -20.12
C ASN A 197 -3.36 -8.77 -18.80
N LYS A 198 -2.75 -8.25 -17.73
CA LYS A 198 -3.35 -8.11 -16.38
C LYS A 198 -2.97 -6.77 -15.75
N ASN A 199 -3.78 -6.30 -14.81
CA ASN A 199 -3.44 -5.12 -14.04
C ASN A 199 -2.33 -5.42 -13.01
N HIS A 200 -1.55 -4.40 -12.69
CA HIS A 200 -0.41 -4.46 -11.78
C HIS A 200 -0.48 -3.27 -10.80
N ALA A 201 0.15 -3.43 -9.65
CA ALA A 201 0.20 -2.39 -8.63
C ALA A 201 1.55 -2.40 -7.91
N PHE A 202 1.89 -1.23 -7.37
CA PHE A 202 2.94 -1.10 -6.38
C PHE A 202 2.50 -1.68 -5.03
N TYR A 203 3.44 -2.34 -4.38
CA TYR A 203 3.31 -2.87 -3.04
C TYR A 203 4.57 -2.56 -2.24
N PHE A 204 4.39 -2.25 -0.96
CA PHE A 204 5.47 -2.38 0.02
C PHE A 204 5.75 -3.86 0.29
N LYS A 205 7.03 -4.22 0.29
CA LYS A 205 7.53 -5.50 0.78
C LYS A 205 7.45 -5.56 2.30
N LYS A 206 7.33 -6.77 2.85
CA LYS A 206 7.36 -7.01 4.30
C LYS A 206 8.55 -6.36 5.00
N ASP A 207 9.70 -6.26 4.31
CA ASP A 207 10.90 -5.58 4.79
C ASP A 207 10.65 -4.10 5.14
N PHE A 208 9.85 -3.38 4.36
CA PHE A 208 9.48 -1.99 4.66
C PHE A 208 8.73 -1.89 5.99
N MET A 209 7.71 -2.71 6.19
CA MET A 209 6.93 -2.71 7.43
C MET A 209 7.78 -3.14 8.63
N ARG A 210 8.69 -4.11 8.45
CA ARG A 210 9.66 -4.48 9.50
C ARG A 210 10.56 -3.30 9.87
N TYR A 211 11.09 -2.58 8.88
CA TYR A 211 11.97 -1.44 9.10
C TYR A 211 11.28 -0.34 9.92
N ILE A 212 10.07 0.07 9.51
CA ILE A 212 9.35 1.16 10.20
C ILE A 212 8.82 0.73 11.58
N ASN A 213 8.71 -0.58 11.84
CA ASN A 213 8.36 -1.12 13.15
C ASN A 213 9.59 -1.32 14.06
N SER A 214 10.78 -1.57 13.51
CA SER A 214 12.00 -1.80 14.31
C SER A 214 12.52 -0.55 15.01
N ASP A 215 12.17 0.65 14.52
CA ASP A 215 12.49 1.93 15.19
C ASP A 215 11.71 2.16 16.51
N ARG A 216 11.04 1.13 17.04
CA ARG A 216 10.29 1.15 18.31
C ARG A 216 10.94 0.38 19.45
N TYR A 217 12.10 -0.24 19.22
CA TYR A 217 12.85 -0.99 20.24
C TYR A 217 14.32 -0.59 20.27
#